data_AF-A0A0B8PLL7-F1
#
_entry.id   AF-A0A0B8PLL7-F1
#
_cell.length_a   1.000
_cell.length_b   1.000
_cell.length_c   1.000
_cell.angle_alpha   90.00
_cell.angle_beta   90.00
_cell.angle_gamma   90.00
#
_symmetry.space_group_name_H-M   'P 1'
#
loop_
_entity.id
_entity.type
_entity.pdbx_description
1 polymer ?
#
loop_
_entity_poly.entity_id
_entity_poly.type
_entity_poly.pdbx_seq_one_letter_code
_entity_poly.pdbx_strand_id
1 'polypeptide(L)'
;MGRPHIRHLPHCKLPSISATIEANLSAARLTNPSARIAGICLNTSSLDTEEAKTLCADWQEQYGVPVTDPVRFGIESIARHLKANF
;
A
#
# COMPACT_ATOMS: atom_id res chain seq x y z
N MET A 1 8.29 -8.06 4.29
CA MET A 1 8.43 -6.73 4.95
C MET A 1 9.85 -6.58 5.51
N GLY A 2 10.30 -5.37 5.87
CA GLY A 2 11.56 -5.18 6.62
C GLY A 2 12.85 -5.00 5.80
N ARG A 3 12.79 -4.50 4.55
CA ARG A 3 14.00 -4.16 3.80
C ARG A 3 14.51 -2.76 4.20
N PRO A 4 15.77 -2.61 4.66
CA PRO A 4 16.26 -1.31 5.15
C PRO A 4 16.65 -0.32 4.04
N HIS A 5 16.89 -0.80 2.82
CA HIS A 5 17.41 0.02 1.71
C HIS A 5 16.88 -0.45 0.35
N ILE A 6 17.07 0.35 -0.70
CA ILE A 6 16.73 -0.04 -2.07
C ILE A 6 17.56 -1.28 -2.47
N ARG A 7 16.95 -2.22 -3.21
CA ARG A 7 17.63 -3.45 -3.63
C ARG A 7 18.92 -3.07 -4.38
N HIS A 8 20.04 -3.70 -4.01
CA HIS A 8 21.39 -3.44 -4.54
C HIS A 8 21.98 -2.05 -4.25
N LEU A 9 21.33 -1.21 -3.44
CA LEU A 9 21.83 0.12 -3.06
C LEU A 9 21.84 0.26 -1.53
N PRO A 10 22.85 -0.29 -0.82
CA PRO A 10 22.87 -0.34 0.64
C PRO A 10 22.92 1.04 1.32
N HIS A 11 23.41 2.06 0.62
CA HIS A 11 23.47 3.45 1.09
C HIS A 11 22.13 4.20 0.94
N CYS A 12 21.17 3.66 0.18
CA CYS A 12 19.93 4.33 -0.13
C CYS A 12 18.78 3.73 0.69
N LYS A 13 18.44 4.37 1.82
CA LYS A 13 17.33 3.96 2.68
C LYS A 13 16.00 3.99 1.91
N LEU A 14 15.08 3.12 2.28
CA LEU A 14 13.72 3.22 1.73
C LEU A 14 13.03 4.50 2.25
N PRO A 15 12.23 5.19 1.42
CA PRO A 15 11.33 6.22 1.90
C PRO A 15 10.29 5.62 2.85
N SER A 16 9.69 6.47 3.70
CA SER A 16 8.49 6.06 4.42
C SER A 16 7.35 5.79 3.43
N ILE A 17 6.37 5.00 3.88
CA ILE A 17 5.19 4.69 3.07
C ILE A 17 4.39 5.96 2.77
N SER A 18 4.21 6.84 3.75
CA SER A 18 3.59 8.16 3.55
C SER A 18 4.32 8.99 2.49
N ALA A 19 5.66 9.09 2.55
CA ALA A 19 6.43 9.81 1.55
C ALA A 19 6.32 9.19 0.15
N THR A 20 6.24 7.86 0.07
CA THR A 20 6.01 7.13 -1.19
C THR A 20 4.64 7.45 -1.77
N ILE A 21 3.59 7.43 -0.95
CA ILE A 21 2.22 7.76 -1.36
C ILE A 21 2.16 9.20 -1.89
N GLU A 22 2.70 10.16 -1.15
CA GLU A 22 2.71 11.58 -1.54
C GLU A 22 3.45 11.79 -2.86
N ALA A 23 4.63 11.19 -3.04
CA ALA A 23 5.38 11.31 -4.29
C ALA A 23 4.61 10.76 -5.50
N ASN A 24 3.92 9.62 -5.34
CA ASN A 24 3.12 9.03 -6.42
C ASN A 24 1.88 9.89 -6.73
N LEU A 25 1.19 10.39 -5.71
CA LEU A 25 0.04 11.28 -5.89
C LEU A 25 0.43 12.59 -6.55
N SER A 26 1.56 13.18 -6.14
CA SER A 26 2.10 14.39 -6.76
C SER A 26 2.34 14.18 -8.26
N ALA A 27 2.98 13.07 -8.64
CA ALA A 27 3.21 12.73 -10.05
C ALA A 27 1.89 12.48 -10.82
N ALA A 28 0.95 11.72 -10.25
CA ALA A 28 -0.33 11.41 -10.89
C ALA A 28 -1.19 12.67 -11.11
N ARG A 29 -1.15 13.63 -10.18
CA ARG A 29 -1.93 14.87 -10.24
C ARG A 29 -1.47 15.85 -11.31
N LEU A 30 -0.30 15.63 -11.91
CA LEU A 30 0.15 16.41 -13.07
C LEU A 30 -0.76 16.24 -14.29
N THR A 31 -1.36 15.06 -14.46
CA THR A 31 -2.26 14.75 -15.58
C THR A 31 -3.70 14.50 -15.16
N ASN A 32 -3.94 14.15 -13.89
CA ASN A 32 -5.27 13.99 -13.33
C ASN A 32 -5.38 14.65 -11.94
N PRO A 33 -5.87 15.90 -11.85
CA PRO A 33 -6.01 16.60 -10.57
C PRO A 33 -6.86 15.86 -9.53
N SER A 34 -7.76 14.96 -9.94
CA SER A 34 -8.60 14.17 -9.01
C SER A 34 -7.96 12.85 -8.55
N ALA A 35 -6.71 12.58 -8.95
CA ALA A 35 -6.03 11.35 -8.56
C ALA A 35 -5.92 11.20 -7.03
N ARG A 36 -6.29 10.00 -6.56
CA ARG A 36 -6.26 9.56 -5.17
C ARG A 36 -5.90 8.08 -5.11
N ILE A 37 -5.42 7.61 -3.97
CA ILE A 37 -5.11 6.20 -3.75
C ILE A 37 -6.40 5.37 -3.63
N ALA A 38 -6.45 4.20 -4.27
CA ALA A 38 -7.60 3.30 -4.21
C ALA A 38 -7.45 2.17 -3.17
N GLY A 39 -6.22 1.90 -2.74
CA GLY A 39 -5.89 0.86 -1.77
C GLY A 39 -4.40 0.56 -1.75
N ILE A 40 -3.97 -0.29 -0.81
CA ILE A 40 -2.58 -0.71 -0.64
C ILE A 40 -2.49 -2.24 -0.70
N CYS A 41 -1.58 -2.75 -1.52
CA CYS A 41 -1.26 -4.18 -1.58
C CYS A 41 0.02 -4.45 -0.83
N LEU A 42 -0.05 -5.31 0.19
CA LEU A 42 1.10 -5.77 0.95
C LEU A 42 1.61 -7.10 0.42
N ASN A 43 2.93 -7.25 0.39
CA ASN A 43 3.54 -8.56 0.27
C ASN A 43 3.90 -9.06 1.68
N THR A 44 3.10 -9.98 2.18
CA THR A 44 3.22 -10.56 3.53
C THR A 44 3.80 -11.97 3.50
N SER A 45 4.44 -12.39 2.41
CA SER A 45 4.96 -13.76 2.25
C SER A 45 5.90 -14.22 3.37
N SER A 46 6.56 -13.28 4.06
CA SER A 46 7.49 -13.51 5.17
C SER A 46 6.83 -13.53 6.56
N LEU A 47 5.53 -13.31 6.66
CA LEU A 47 4.77 -13.26 7.91
C LEU A 47 3.86 -14.48 8.00
N ASP A 48 3.44 -14.84 9.21
CA ASP A 48 2.32 -15.77 9.35
C ASP A 48 0.98 -15.12 8.94
N THR A 49 -0.09 -15.91 8.95
CA THR A 49 -1.41 -15.45 8.49
C THR A 49 -2.02 -14.40 9.43
N GLU A 50 -1.85 -14.54 10.74
CA GLU A 50 -2.45 -13.62 11.71
C GLU A 50 -1.68 -12.30 11.75
N GLU A 51 -0.35 -12.35 11.74
CA GLU A 51 0.52 -11.18 11.57
C GLU A 51 0.20 -10.41 10.29
N ALA A 52 -0.05 -11.11 9.18
CA ALA A 52 -0.42 -10.49 7.92
C ALA A 52 -1.78 -9.79 7.99
N LYS A 53 -2.77 -10.38 8.68
CA LYS A 53 -4.08 -9.77 8.90
C LYS A 53 -3.98 -8.54 9.79
N THR A 54 -3.27 -8.63 10.91
CA THR A 54 -3.04 -7.50 11.82
C THR A 54 -2.37 -6.35 11.08
N LEU A 55 -1.31 -6.63 10.31
CA LEU A 55 -0.62 -5.61 9.53
C LEU A 55 -1.53 -4.93 8.50
N CYS A 56 -2.39 -5.69 7.82
CA CYS A 56 -3.36 -5.11 6.89
C CYS A 56 -4.37 -4.22 7.64
N ALA A 57 -4.86 -4.64 8.80
CA ALA A 57 -5.81 -3.88 9.60
C ALA A 57 -5.19 -2.57 10.12
N ASP A 58 -3.98 -2.64 10.68
CA ASP A 58 -3.24 -1.48 11.20
C ASP A 58 -3.01 -0.44 10.09
N TRP A 59 -2.62 -0.89 8.89
CA TRP A 59 -2.39 0.02 7.78
C TRP A 59 -3.70 0.55 7.19
N GLN A 60 -4.77 -0.23 7.22
CA GLN A 60 -6.09 0.26 6.82
C GLN A 60 -6.57 1.38 7.74
N GLU A 61 -6.38 1.24 9.06
CA GLU A 61 -6.65 2.31 10.02
C GLU A 61 -5.74 3.53 9.77
N GLN A 62 -4.44 3.30 9.56
CA GLN A 62 -3.47 4.38 9.36
C GLN A 62 -3.71 5.19 8.08
N TYR A 63 -4.06 4.55 6.97
CA TYR A 63 -4.13 5.18 5.65
C TYR A 63 -5.55 5.42 5.14
N GLY A 64 -6.58 4.92 5.84
CA GLY A 64 -7.99 5.19 5.53
C GLY A 64 -8.47 4.62 4.18
N VAL A 65 -7.73 3.67 3.61
CA VAL A 65 -8.08 2.98 2.36
C VAL A 65 -7.96 1.47 2.53
N PRO A 66 -8.65 0.66 1.70
CA PRO A 66 -8.53 -0.79 1.80
C PRO A 66 -7.08 -1.26 1.67
N VAL A 67 -6.67 -2.14 2.58
CA VAL A 67 -5.34 -2.77 2.56
C VAL A 67 -5.52 -4.29 2.53
N THR A 68 -4.77 -4.97 1.67
CA THR A 68 -4.84 -6.43 1.55
C THR A 68 -3.49 -7.00 1.12
N ASP A 69 -3.26 -8.29 1.39
CA ASP A 69 -2.32 -9.08 0.61
C ASP A 69 -3.10 -9.74 -0.53
N PRO A 70 -2.91 -9.29 -1.79
CA PRO A 70 -3.72 -9.74 -2.90
C PRO A 70 -3.51 -11.22 -3.24
N VAL A 71 -2.38 -11.81 -2.84
CA VAL A 71 -2.07 -13.22 -3.08
C VAL A 71 -2.72 -14.09 -2.01
N ARG A 72 -2.71 -13.66 -0.75
CA ARG A 72 -3.28 -14.44 0.37
C ARG A 72 -4.79 -14.25 0.56
N PHE A 73 -5.27 -13.01 0.43
CA PHE A 73 -6.63 -12.62 0.82
C PHE A 73 -7.46 -12.09 -0.37
N GLY A 74 -6.85 -12.00 -1.55
CA GLY A 74 -7.51 -11.48 -2.74
C GLY A 74 -7.67 -9.95 -2.75
N ILE A 75 -8.38 -9.45 -3.76
CA ILE A 75 -8.50 -8.02 -4.07
C ILE A 75 -9.92 -7.46 -3.88
N GLU A 76 -10.84 -8.25 -3.33
CA GLU A 76 -12.26 -7.91 -3.31
C GLU A 76 -12.54 -6.58 -2.61
N SER A 77 -11.84 -6.29 -1.50
CA SER A 77 -11.98 -5.04 -0.75
C SER A 77 -11.65 -3.81 -1.60
N ILE A 78 -10.55 -3.87 -2.36
CA ILE A 78 -10.12 -2.80 -3.28
C ILE A 78 -11.10 -2.67 -4.45
N ALA A 79 -11.50 -3.79 -5.07
CA ALA A 79 -12.44 -3.78 -6.19
C ALA A 79 -13.80 -3.17 -5.80
N ARG A 80 -14.31 -3.50 -4.61
CA ARG A 80 -15.55 -2.93 -4.07
C ARG A 80 -15.40 -1.43 -3.79
N HIS A 81 -14.27 -1.01 -3.23
CA HIS A 81 -14.00 0.40 -2.96
C HIS A 81 -13.92 1.23 -4.25
N LEU A 82 -13.26 0.71 -5.28
CA LEU A 82 -13.22 1.33 -6.61
C LEU A 82 -14.63 1.59 -7.13
N LYS A 83 -15.47 0.54 -7.22
CA LYS A 83 -16.84 0.64 -7.73
C LYS A 83 -17.72 1.63 -6.95
N ALA A 84 -17.49 1.78 -5.65
CA ALA A 84 -18.32 2.62 -4.79
C ALA A 84 -17.89 4.10 -4.80
N ASN A 85 -16.64 4.40 -5.13
CA ASN A 85 -16.08 5.73 -4.91
C ASN A 85 -15.59 6.40 -6.20
N PHE A 86 -15.11 5.65 -7.19
CA PHE A 86 -14.51 6.15 -8.44
C PHE A 86 -15.46 5.96 -9.62
#